data_AF-A0AAP0IHC7-F1
#
_entry.id   AF-A0AAP0IHC7-F1
#
_cell.length_a   1.000
_cell.length_b   1.000
_cell.length_c   1.000
_cell.angle_alpha   90.00
_cell.angle_beta   90.00
_cell.angle_gamma   90.00
#
_symmetry.space_group_name_H-M   'P 1'
#
loop_
_entity.id
_entity.type
_entity.pdbx_description
1 polymer ?
#
loop_
_entity_poly.entity_id
_entity_poly.type
_entity_poly.pdbx_seq_one_letter_code
_entity_poly.pdbx_strand_id
1 'polypeptide(L)' 'MLNYKSDHIRARQEVLGTTIIGGTIPNPADTPKSFRLLVREIQSLALELNHFLVSEKNFKIYRPNL' A
#
# COMPACT_ATOMS: atom_id res chain seq x y z
N MET A 1 -9.98 -3.14 -1.39
CA MET A 1 -10.20 -2.21 -2.53
C MET A 1 -9.64 -0.84 -2.17
N LEU A 2 -8.35 -0.63 -2.41
CA LEU A 2 -7.58 0.63 -2.18
C LEU A 2 -6.51 0.83 -3.28
N ASN A 3 -6.64 0.16 -4.43
CA ASN A 3 -5.63 0.13 -5.48
C ASN A 3 -6.10 0.88 -6.73
N TYR A 4 -6.77 0.18 -7.66
CA TYR A 4 -7.11 0.63 -9.02
C TYR A 4 -7.85 1.96 -9.11
N LYS A 5 -8.76 2.22 -8.16
CA LYS A 5 -9.70 3.34 -8.22
C LYS A 5 -9.37 4.50 -7.28
N SER A 6 -8.44 4.28 -6.34
CA SER A 6 -8.15 5.21 -5.25
C SER A 6 -6.82 5.92 -5.49
N ASP A 7 -5.74 5.39 -4.93
CA ASP A 7 -4.47 6.10 -4.75
C ASP A 7 -3.28 5.42 -5.44
N HIS A 8 -3.53 4.30 -6.14
CA HIS A 8 -2.50 3.65 -6.95
C HIS A 8 -2.46 4.24 -8.37
N ILE A 9 -1.68 5.31 -8.55
CA ILE A 9 -1.61 6.10 -9.80
C ILE A 9 -1.22 5.27 -11.03
N ARG A 10 -0.24 4.37 -10.92
CA ARG A 10 0.17 3.53 -12.07
C ARG A 10 -0.94 2.57 -12.48
N ALA A 11 -1.52 1.86 -11.51
CA ALA A 11 -2.67 0.99 -11.73
C ALA A 11 -3.86 1.72 -12.37
N ARG A 12 -4.09 2.99 -11.99
CA ARG A 12 -5.17 3.79 -12.58
C ARG A 12 -4.92 4.13 -14.05
N GLN A 13 -3.68 4.46 -14.42
CA GLN A 13 -3.32 4.71 -15.82
C GLN A 13 -3.45 3.44 -16.67
N GLU A 14 -3.00 2.32 -16.14
CA GLU A 14 -3.12 1.02 -16.79
C GLU A 14 -4.59 0.61 -16.96
N VAL A 15 -5.42 0.74 -15.91
CA VAL A 15 -6.87 0.49 -15.98
C VAL A 15 -7.54 1.40 -17.01
N LEU A 16 -7.20 2.68 -17.05
CA LEU A 16 -7.77 3.61 -18.04
C LEU A 16 -7.37 3.20 -19.47
N GLY A 17 -6.10 2.88 -19.70
CA GLY A 17 -5.62 2.40 -20.99
C GLY A 17 -6.29 1.10 -21.43
N THR A 18 -6.41 0.12 -20.53
CA THR A 18 -7.05 -1.17 -20.85
C THR A 18 -8.56 -1.02 -21.05
N THR A 19 -9.21 -0.12 -20.30
CA THR A 19 -10.65 0.16 -20.48
C THR A 19 -10.93 0.77 -21.86
N ILE A 20 -10.07 1.68 -22.33
CA ILE A 20 -10.21 2.30 -23.67
C ILE A 20 -9.99 1.26 -24.78
N ILE A 21 -9.05 0.34 -24.60
CA ILE A 21 -8.71 -0.70 -25.59
C ILE A 21 -9.68 -1.90 -25.51
N GLY A 22 -10.50 -2.01 -24.45
CA GLY A 22 -11.37 -3.16 -24.20
C GLY A 22 -10.62 -4.42 -23.71
N GLY A 23 -9.41 -4.24 -23.18
CA GLY A 23 -8.55 -5.31 -22.69
C GLY A 23 -8.77 -5.65 -21.21
N THR A 24 -8.19 -6.76 -20.77
CA THR A 24 -8.23 -7.19 -19.36
C THR A 24 -7.48 -6.20 -18.47
N ILE A 25 -8.08 -5.85 -17.33
CA ILE A 25 -7.46 -4.99 -16.32
C ILE A 25 -6.25 -5.72 -15.70
N PRO A 26 -5.03 -5.16 -15.77
CA PRO A 26 -3.83 -5.79 -15.22
C PRO A 26 -3.81 -5.72 -13.69
N ASN A 27 -3.16 -6.68 -13.03
CA ASN A 27 -3.00 -6.67 -11.58
C ASN A 27 -1.88 -5.70 -11.16
N PRO A 28 -2.06 -4.87 -10.12
CA PRO A 28 -1.16 -3.79 -9.82
C PRO A 28 0.03 -4.34 -9.05
N ALA A 29 1.23 -4.14 -9.59
CA ALA A 29 2.46 -4.67 -9.01
C ALA A 29 2.90 -3.95 -7.73
N ASP A 30 2.57 -2.66 -7.59
CA ASP A 30 3.03 -1.82 -6.48
C ASP A 30 2.01 -1.63 -5.34
N THR A 31 2.52 -1.33 -4.15
CA THR A 31 1.71 -1.01 -2.97
C THR A 31 1.00 0.35 -3.13
N PRO A 32 -0.25 0.50 -2.65
CA PRO A 32 -0.98 1.78 -2.67
C PRO A 32 -0.19 2.94 -2.06
N LYS A 33 -0.36 4.15 -2.61
CA LYS A 33 0.37 5.35 -2.15
C LYS A 33 0.02 5.73 -0.71
N SER A 34 -1.23 5.53 -0.31
CA SER A 34 -1.71 5.76 1.06
C SER A 34 -0.91 4.94 2.08
N PHE A 35 -0.60 3.68 1.77
CA PHE A 35 0.21 2.84 2.65
C PHE A 35 1.66 3.33 2.73
N ARG A 36 2.25 3.74 1.60
CA ARG A 36 3.59 4.34 1.60
C ARG A 36 3.65 5.64 2.41
N LEU A 37 2.58 6.44 2.36
CA LEU A 37 2.46 7.68 3.14
C LEU A 37 2.33 7.37 4.63
N LEU A 38 1.47 6.43 5.01
CA LEU A 38 1.30 5.98 6.39
C LEU A 38 2.64 5.54 7.00
N VAL A 39 3.43 4.74 6.28
CA VAL A 39 4.76 4.31 6.74
C VAL A 39 5.68 5.50 6.97
N ARG A 40 5.67 6.49 6.07
CA ARG A 40 6.47 7.72 6.23
C ARG A 40 6.02 8.57 7.41
N GLU A 41 4.72 8.73 7.62
CA GLU A 41 4.17 9.50 8.73
C GLU A 41 4.54 8.87 10.06
N ILE A 42 4.45 7.54 10.16
CA ILE A 42 4.85 6.83 11.37
C ILE A 42 6.38 6.92 11.59
N GLN A 43 7.19 6.78 10.53
CA GLN A 43 8.64 7.02 10.60
C GLN A 43 8.99 8.45 11.03
N SER A 44 8.24 9.45 10.54
CA SER A 44 8.42 10.87 10.91
C SER A 44 8.11 11.14 12.38
N LEU A 45 7.32 10.28 13.04
CA LEU A 45 7.00 10.36 14.46
C LEU A 45 8.03 9.61 15.34
N ALA A 46 9.20 9.27 14.79
CA ALA A 46 10.26 8.49 15.44
C ALA A 46 9.90 7.03 15.79
N LEU A 47 8.80 6.50 15.23
CA LEU A 47 8.56 5.06 15.18
C LEU A 47 9.32 4.51 13.98
N GLU A 48 10.49 3.94 14.22
CA GLU A 48 11.25 3.19 13.21
C GLU A 48 10.44 1.95 12.78
N LEU A 49 9.51 2.14 11.85
CA LEU A 49 8.84 1.06 11.16
C LEU A 49 9.84 0.41 10.22
N ASN A 50 10.69 -0.44 10.80
CA ASN A 50 11.36 -1.50 10.07
C ASN A 50 10.29 -2.37 9.42
N HIS A 51 10.53 -2.74 8.17
CA HIS A 51 9.59 -3.30 7.20
C HIS A 51 8.93 -4.61 7.68
N PHE A 52 8.00 -4.52 8.64
CA PHE A 52 7.19 -5.62 9.09
C PHE A 52 6.11 -5.85 8.04
N LEU A 53 6.31 -6.89 7.22
CA LEU A 53 5.24 -7.49 6.45
C LEU A 53 4.17 -7.97 7.44
N VAL A 54 3.15 -7.13 7.60
CA VAL A 54 1.93 -7.45 8.35
C VAL A 54 1.24 -8.60 7.63
N SER A 55 1.46 -9.83 8.10
CA SER A 55 0.51 -10.93 7.85
C SER A 55 -0.62 -10.76 8.85
N GLU A 56 -1.88 -10.75 8.37
CA GLU A 56 -3.12 -10.56 9.14
C GLU A 56 -3.25 -11.41 10.42
N LYS A 57 -2.43 -12.45 10.59
CA LYS A 57 -2.60 -13.47 11.64
C LYS A 57 -1.97 -13.13 12.99
N ASN A 58 -0.99 -12.24 13.08
CA ASN A 58 -0.13 -12.13 14.29
C ASN A 58 0.22 -10.68 14.64
N PHE A 59 -0.72 -9.91 15.19
CA PHE A 59 -0.38 -8.69 15.93
C PHE A 59 -0.28 -9.00 17.44
N LYS A 60 0.94 -9.30 17.91
CA LYS A 60 1.33 -9.12 19.33
C LYS A 60 2.46 -8.11 19.36
N ILE A 61 2.12 -6.83 19.59
CA ILE A 61 3.12 -5.80 19.87
C ILE A 61 3.46 -5.94 21.35
N TYR A 62 4.64 -6.50 21.66
CA TYR A 62 5.21 -6.38 22.99
C TYR A 62 6.00 -5.08 23.07
N ARG A 63 5.56 -4.14 23.91
CA ARG A 63 6.41 -3.04 24.37
C ARG A 63 7.29 -3.59 25.51
N PRO A 64 8.63 -3.55 25.44
CA PRO A 64 9.42 -3.56 26.65
C PRO A 64 9.32 -2.17 27.28
N ASN A 65 8.92 -2.12 28.55
CA ASN A 65 8.97 -0.91 29.36
C ASN A 65 10.44 -0.45 29.44
N LEU A 66 10.69 0.84 29.20
CA LEU A 66 11.84 1.53 29.76
C LEU A 66 11.35 2.35 30.96
#